data_AF-A0ABD1W0P2-F1
#
_entry.id   AF-A0ABD1W0P2-F1
#
_cell.length_a   1.000
_cell.length_b   1.000
_cell.length_c   1.000
_cell.angle_alpha   90.00
_cell.angle_beta   90.00
_cell.angle_gamma   90.00
#
_symmetry.space_group_name_H-M   'P 1'
#
loop_
_entity.id
_entity.type
_entity.pdbx_description
1 polymer ?
#
loop_
_entity_poly.entity_id
_entity_poly.type
_entity_poly.pdbx_seq_one_letter_code
_entity_poly.pdbx_strand_id
1 'polypeptide(L)'
;MASQKFNYFSFLFLAIIASVLSYGIADIEFDNDTSRFCKTAQDKDLCKTMISGVTNWHDAIGEAIKVTLSLAEELKSQNDLIIPAFVNLQPGKRDSIQKTCKESFETVFDMLKEAQTALTAGDNGTLQTKLSAALEAECVDALSNAGATFSLANKAKELDTKVSICLAIMAQNDTFVHRELRNR
;
A
#
# COMPACT_ATOMS: atom_id res chain seq x y z
N MET A 1 19.89 -27.76 -82.88
CA MET A 1 20.93 -27.69 -81.85
C MET A 1 21.40 -26.25 -81.77
N ALA A 2 21.08 -25.55 -80.67
CA ALA A 2 21.52 -24.17 -80.41
C ALA A 2 21.48 -23.91 -78.89
N SER A 3 22.45 -23.12 -78.44
CA SER A 3 23.00 -23.04 -77.09
C SER A 3 22.10 -22.45 -76.00
N GLN A 4 22.22 -23.04 -74.81
CA GLN A 4 21.84 -22.48 -73.52
C GLN A 4 22.59 -21.16 -73.24
N LYS A 5 21.88 -20.12 -72.79
CA LYS A 5 22.48 -18.92 -72.21
C LYS A 5 22.22 -18.91 -70.71
N PHE A 6 23.31 -19.05 -69.95
CA PHE A 6 23.39 -18.80 -68.53
C PHE A 6 23.23 -17.30 -68.26
N ASN A 7 22.42 -16.91 -67.28
CA ASN A 7 22.53 -15.62 -66.63
C ASN A 7 22.56 -15.82 -65.11
N TYR A 8 23.78 -15.66 -64.61
CA TYR A 8 24.21 -15.53 -63.23
C TYR A 8 23.73 -14.17 -62.69
N PHE A 9 22.61 -14.13 -61.98
CA PHE A 9 22.21 -12.94 -61.20
C PHE A 9 21.17 -13.36 -60.14
N SER A 10 21.63 -13.79 -58.96
CA SER A 10 20.91 -13.73 -57.66
C SER A 10 21.47 -14.75 -56.67
N PHE A 11 22.73 -14.61 -56.26
CA PHE A 11 23.29 -15.41 -55.15
C PHE A 11 23.99 -14.54 -54.10
N LEU A 12 23.39 -13.38 -53.75
CA LEU A 12 23.94 -12.49 -52.73
C LEU A 12 22.88 -11.84 -51.82
N PHE A 13 21.80 -12.54 -51.44
CA PHE A 13 20.80 -11.96 -50.51
C PHE A 13 20.13 -12.89 -49.49
N LEU A 14 20.72 -14.03 -49.12
CA LEU A 14 20.16 -14.87 -48.04
C LEU A 14 21.21 -15.33 -47.05
N ALA A 15 21.76 -14.37 -46.29
CA ALA A 15 22.60 -14.64 -45.13
C ALA A 15 22.35 -13.63 -44.00
N ILE A 16 21.08 -13.41 -43.61
CA ILE A 16 20.73 -12.75 -42.33
C ILE A 16 19.38 -13.30 -41.83
N ILE A 17 19.34 -14.54 -41.32
CA ILE A 17 18.27 -14.99 -40.42
C ILE A 17 18.87 -15.92 -39.37
N ALA A 18 19.62 -15.35 -38.43
CA ALA A 18 20.06 -16.07 -37.23
C ALA A 18 20.36 -15.08 -36.11
N SER A 19 19.39 -14.26 -35.73
CA SER A 19 19.43 -13.47 -34.50
C SER A 19 18.01 -13.00 -34.19
N VAL A 20 17.64 -13.01 -32.91
CA VAL A 20 16.36 -12.55 -32.34
C VAL A 20 15.24 -13.59 -32.31
N LEU A 21 15.45 -14.64 -31.51
CA LEU A 21 14.38 -15.27 -30.72
C LEU A 21 14.86 -15.48 -29.28
N SER A 22 15.39 -14.42 -28.68
CA SER A 22 15.30 -14.26 -27.22
C SER A 22 14.05 -13.44 -26.97
N TYR A 23 12.89 -14.05 -27.17
CA TYR A 23 11.69 -13.53 -26.53
C TYR A 23 11.94 -13.68 -25.05
N GLY A 24 12.27 -12.56 -24.40
CA GLY A 24 12.04 -12.42 -22.98
C GLY A 24 10.62 -12.92 -22.73
N ILE A 25 10.51 -13.82 -21.76
CA ILE A 25 9.25 -14.03 -21.07
C ILE A 25 8.99 -12.67 -20.44
N ALA A 26 8.29 -11.80 -21.17
CA ALA A 26 7.56 -10.74 -20.52
C ALA A 26 6.61 -11.52 -19.63
N ASP A 27 6.85 -11.46 -18.32
CA ASP A 27 5.83 -11.77 -17.36
C ASP A 27 4.57 -11.08 -17.89
N ILE A 28 3.56 -11.88 -18.22
CA ILE A 28 2.22 -11.37 -18.41
C ILE A 28 1.84 -10.92 -17.01
N GLU A 29 2.23 -9.68 -16.69
CA GLU A 29 1.69 -8.92 -15.60
C GLU A 29 0.21 -8.84 -15.94
N PHE A 30 -0.56 -9.79 -15.39
CA PHE A 30 -1.98 -9.57 -15.21
C PHE A 30 -2.05 -8.26 -14.46
N ASP A 31 -2.29 -7.16 -15.19
CA ASP A 31 -2.69 -5.87 -14.67
C ASP A 31 -3.99 -6.14 -13.93
N ASN A 32 -3.82 -6.64 -12.71
CA ASN A 32 -4.91 -7.03 -11.85
C ASN A 32 -5.66 -5.72 -11.61
N ASP A 33 -6.98 -5.77 -11.72
CA ASP A 33 -7.89 -4.62 -11.62
C ASP A 33 -7.69 -3.81 -10.30
N THR A 34 -6.84 -4.29 -9.39
CA THR A 34 -6.29 -3.59 -8.22
C THR A 34 -5.65 -2.25 -8.54
N SER A 35 -5.06 -2.06 -9.73
CA SER A 35 -4.50 -0.78 -10.17
C SER A 35 -5.54 0.34 -10.17
N ARG A 36 -6.83 0.00 -10.34
CA ARG A 36 -7.92 0.97 -10.38
C ARG A 36 -8.21 1.59 -9.02
N PHE A 37 -7.98 0.87 -7.92
CA PHE A 37 -8.31 1.32 -6.56
C PHE A 37 -7.21 2.20 -5.95
N CYS A 38 -5.98 2.08 -6.46
CA CYS A 38 -4.78 2.72 -5.92
C CYS A 38 -4.37 4.01 -6.66
N LYS A 39 -5.27 4.68 -7.39
CA LYS A 39 -4.87 5.81 -8.26
C LYS A 39 -4.43 7.04 -7.45
N THR A 40 -5.09 7.28 -6.33
CA THR A 40 -4.85 8.43 -5.43
C THR A 40 -3.91 8.10 -4.27
N ALA A 41 -3.52 6.84 -4.10
CA ALA A 41 -2.60 6.43 -3.05
C ALA A 41 -1.22 7.07 -3.26
N GLN A 42 -0.63 7.57 -2.17
CA GLN A 42 0.73 8.12 -2.19
C GLN A 42 1.76 7.04 -2.55
N ASP A 43 1.62 5.85 -1.93
CA ASP A 43 2.39 4.66 -2.26
C ASP A 43 1.48 3.66 -2.98
N LYS A 44 1.57 3.64 -4.31
CA LYS A 44 0.72 2.82 -5.18
C LYS A 44 1.09 1.34 -5.10
N ASP A 45 2.36 1.03 -4.91
CA ASP A 45 2.83 -0.36 -4.92
C ASP A 45 2.53 -1.03 -3.58
N LEU A 46 2.68 -0.30 -2.47
CA LEU A 46 2.18 -0.74 -1.18
C LEU A 46 0.65 -0.91 -1.21
N CYS A 47 -0.08 0.04 -1.81
CA CYS A 47 -1.53 -0.08 -1.96
C CYS A 47 -1.93 -1.35 -2.71
N LYS A 48 -1.33 -1.63 -3.87
CA LYS A 48 -1.59 -2.86 -4.65
C LYS A 48 -1.29 -4.12 -3.83
N THR A 49 -0.21 -4.08 -3.04
CA THR A 49 0.17 -5.19 -2.16
C THR A 49 -0.88 -5.41 -1.07
N MET A 50 -1.40 -4.34 -0.46
CA MET A 50 -2.41 -4.42 0.60
C MET A 50 -3.73 -5.01 0.13
N ILE A 51 -4.10 -4.80 -1.14
CA ILE A 51 -5.42 -5.20 -1.66
C ILE A 51 -5.33 -6.29 -2.73
N SER A 52 -4.24 -7.06 -2.73
CA SER A 52 -4.02 -8.08 -3.76
C SER A 52 -5.17 -9.07 -3.84
N GLY A 53 -5.70 -9.28 -5.05
CA GLY A 53 -6.76 -10.27 -5.32
C GLY A 53 -8.20 -9.77 -5.14
N VAL A 54 -8.42 -8.51 -4.75
CA VAL A 54 -9.77 -7.93 -4.65
C VAL A 54 -10.30 -7.46 -6.01
N THR A 55 -11.62 -7.46 -6.18
CA THR A 55 -12.28 -7.12 -7.46
C THR A 55 -13.31 -6.00 -7.35
N ASN A 56 -13.63 -5.53 -6.15
CA ASN A 56 -14.59 -4.45 -5.92
C ASN A 56 -14.13 -3.49 -4.80
N TRP A 57 -14.75 -2.32 -4.75
CA TRP A 57 -14.39 -1.26 -3.82
C TRP A 57 -14.57 -1.64 -2.34
N HIS A 58 -15.63 -2.37 -2.02
CA HIS A 58 -15.91 -2.77 -0.64
C HIS A 58 -14.79 -3.69 -0.12
N ASP A 59 -14.43 -4.70 -0.90
CA ASP A 59 -13.36 -5.64 -0.55
C ASP A 59 -11.99 -4.95 -0.55
N ALA A 60 -11.74 -4.01 -1.47
CA ALA A 60 -10.49 -3.23 -1.48
C ALA A 60 -10.30 -2.42 -0.20
N ILE A 61 -11.33 -1.71 0.26
CA ILE A 61 -11.27 -0.95 1.51
C ILE A 61 -11.13 -1.93 2.70
N GLY A 62 -11.90 -3.01 2.72
CA GLY A 62 -11.89 -4.00 3.79
C GLY A 62 -10.53 -4.69 3.95
N GLU A 63 -9.92 -5.13 2.86
CA GLU A 63 -8.60 -5.78 2.93
C GLU A 63 -7.50 -4.79 3.34
N ALA A 64 -7.56 -3.55 2.85
CA ALA A 64 -6.64 -2.50 3.28
C ALA A 64 -6.74 -2.24 4.80
N ILE A 65 -7.97 -2.12 5.35
CA ILE A 65 -8.19 -1.94 6.79
C ILE A 65 -7.67 -3.15 7.56
N LYS A 66 -7.94 -4.36 7.10
CA LYS A 66 -7.50 -5.61 7.74
C LYS A 66 -5.98 -5.73 7.82
N VAL A 67 -5.26 -5.46 6.72
CA VAL A 67 -3.79 -5.46 6.70
C VAL A 67 -3.25 -4.40 7.68
N THR A 68 -3.89 -3.24 7.74
CA THR A 68 -3.51 -2.14 8.65
C THR A 68 -3.76 -2.50 10.12
N LEU A 69 -4.91 -3.13 10.42
CA LEU A 69 -5.27 -3.64 11.75
C LEU A 69 -4.23 -4.63 12.27
N SER A 70 -3.77 -5.55 11.42
CA SER A 70 -2.75 -6.53 11.80
C SER A 70 -1.44 -5.86 12.22
N LEU A 71 -1.02 -4.79 11.53
CA LEU A 71 0.18 -4.05 11.91
C LEU A 71 -0.03 -3.24 13.20
N ALA A 72 -1.20 -2.63 13.37
CA ALA A 72 -1.53 -1.91 14.61
C ALA A 72 -1.52 -2.86 15.82
N GLU A 73 -2.06 -4.07 15.68
CA GLU A 73 -2.03 -5.10 16.71
C GLU A 73 -0.60 -5.56 17.02
N GLU A 74 0.23 -5.77 15.99
CA GLU A 74 1.64 -6.09 16.15
C GLU A 74 2.37 -4.99 16.94
N LEU A 75 2.19 -3.73 16.58
CA LEU A 75 2.82 -2.58 17.23
C LEU A 75 2.38 -2.43 18.69
N LYS A 76 1.10 -2.68 19.01
CA LYS A 76 0.62 -2.73 20.40
C LYS A 76 1.38 -3.78 21.22
N SER A 77 1.60 -4.97 20.65
CA SER A 77 2.32 -6.06 21.33
C SER A 77 3.83 -5.78 21.47
N GLN A 78 4.38 -4.94 20.59
CA GLN A 78 5.80 -4.58 20.56
C GLN A 78 6.12 -3.28 21.32
N ASN A 79 5.13 -2.63 21.93
CA ASN A 79 5.32 -1.33 22.58
C ASN A 79 6.42 -1.33 23.65
N ASP A 80 6.63 -2.46 24.35
CA ASP A 80 7.69 -2.58 25.36
C ASP A 80 9.11 -2.56 24.77
N LEU A 81 9.25 -2.74 23.45
CA LEU A 81 10.53 -2.59 22.74
C LEU A 81 10.98 -1.13 22.62
N ILE A 82 10.14 -0.17 22.99
CA ILE A 82 10.51 1.26 23.03
C ILE A 82 11.56 1.53 24.11
N ILE A 83 11.40 0.97 25.32
CA ILE A 83 12.32 1.20 26.43
C ILE A 83 13.78 0.86 26.06
N PRO A 84 14.10 -0.35 25.57
CA PRO A 84 15.48 -0.71 25.24
C PRO A 84 16.02 0.07 24.05
N ALA A 85 15.17 0.62 23.19
CA ALA A 85 15.61 1.41 22.04
C ALA A 85 16.09 2.82 22.43
N PHE A 86 15.71 3.30 23.62
CA PHE A 86 16.07 4.62 24.11
C PHE A 86 16.94 4.61 25.37
N VAL A 87 17.79 3.59 25.58
CA VAL A 87 18.62 3.43 26.80
C VAL A 87 19.38 4.69 27.24
N ASN A 88 19.72 5.59 26.31
CA ASN A 88 20.45 6.83 26.58
C ASN A 88 19.56 8.01 27.04
N LEU A 89 18.23 7.89 26.96
CA LEU A 89 17.29 8.89 27.47
C LEU A 89 17.08 8.73 28.97
N GLN A 90 16.77 9.84 29.65
CA GLN A 90 16.34 9.83 31.05
C GLN A 90 15.10 8.93 31.21
N PRO A 91 14.98 8.15 32.30
CA PRO A 91 13.88 7.23 32.51
C PRO A 91 12.50 7.85 32.28
N GLY A 92 12.23 9.02 32.88
CA GLY A 92 10.93 9.70 32.71
C GLY A 92 10.61 10.09 31.27
N LYS A 93 11.61 10.40 30.43
CA LYS A 93 11.38 10.68 29.00
C LYS A 93 11.05 9.39 28.23
N ARG A 94 11.73 8.29 28.54
CA ARG A 94 11.45 6.98 27.92
C ARG A 94 10.05 6.50 28.23
N ASP A 95 9.68 6.57 29.51
CA ASP A 95 8.37 6.11 29.99
C ASP A 95 7.25 6.96 29.36
N SER A 96 7.47 8.27 29.19
CA SER A 96 6.55 9.15 28.49
C SER A 96 6.39 8.75 27.02
N ILE A 97 7.48 8.52 26.29
CA ILE A 97 7.42 8.11 24.86
C ILE A 97 6.71 6.76 24.72
N GLN A 98 7.06 5.79 25.56
CA GLN A 98 6.43 4.48 25.56
C GLN A 98 4.92 4.59 25.83
N LYS A 99 4.52 5.42 26.77
CA LYS A 99 3.10 5.65 27.07
C LYS A 99 2.36 6.29 25.90
N THR A 100 2.91 7.38 25.33
CA THR A 100 2.33 8.04 24.15
C THR A 100 2.17 7.07 22.98
N CYS A 101 3.20 6.25 22.71
CA CYS A 101 3.11 5.27 21.64
C CYS A 101 2.08 4.17 21.92
N LYS A 102 1.99 3.71 23.17
CA LYS A 102 0.97 2.73 23.56
C LYS A 102 -0.44 3.26 23.30
N GLU A 103 -0.73 4.45 23.81
CA GLU A 103 -2.03 5.11 23.68
C GLU A 103 -2.35 5.38 22.21
N SER A 104 -1.35 5.79 21.43
CA SER A 104 -1.46 6.02 20.00
C SER A 104 -1.79 4.73 19.24
N PHE A 105 -1.06 3.63 19.45
CA PHE A 105 -1.34 2.36 18.77
C PHE A 105 -2.68 1.75 19.20
N GLU A 106 -3.07 1.90 20.48
CA GLU A 106 -4.40 1.51 20.97
C GLU A 106 -5.50 2.29 20.25
N THR A 107 -5.35 3.61 20.15
CA THR A 107 -6.30 4.49 19.45
C THR A 107 -6.43 4.12 17.98
N VAL A 108 -5.31 3.96 17.26
CA VAL A 108 -5.33 3.59 15.84
C VAL A 108 -6.03 2.25 15.64
N PHE A 109 -5.73 1.26 16.48
CA PHE A 109 -6.37 -0.06 16.40
C PHE A 109 -7.89 0.02 16.62
N ASP A 110 -8.34 0.78 17.61
CA ASP A 110 -9.77 0.92 17.91
C ASP A 110 -10.49 1.69 16.79
N MET A 111 -9.89 2.76 16.27
CA MET A 111 -10.44 3.51 15.13
C MET A 111 -10.55 2.64 13.87
N LEU A 112 -9.56 1.78 13.60
CA LEU A 112 -9.62 0.85 12.47
C LEU A 112 -10.69 -0.24 12.64
N LYS A 113 -10.93 -0.73 13.87
CA LYS A 113 -12.04 -1.65 14.15
C LYS A 113 -13.40 -1.01 13.93
N GLU A 114 -13.55 0.23 14.37
CA GLU A 114 -14.77 1.01 14.13
C GLU A 114 -14.96 1.32 12.64
N ALA A 115 -13.88 1.63 11.92
CA ALA A 115 -13.89 1.79 10.46
C ALA A 115 -14.35 0.50 9.75
N GLN A 116 -13.86 -0.67 10.15
CA GLN A 116 -14.30 -1.96 9.60
C GLN A 116 -15.79 -2.22 9.84
N THR A 117 -16.28 -1.83 11.02
CA THR A 117 -17.71 -1.94 11.38
C THR A 117 -18.55 -1.00 10.51
N ALA A 118 -18.12 0.25 10.34
CA ALA A 118 -18.78 1.25 9.50
C ALA A 118 -18.81 0.83 8.02
N LEU A 119 -17.72 0.27 7.50
CA LEU A 119 -17.66 -0.30 6.15
C LEU A 119 -18.73 -1.38 5.96
N THR A 120 -18.84 -2.30 6.92
CA THR A 120 -19.83 -3.39 6.88
C THR A 120 -21.26 -2.85 6.91
N ALA A 121 -21.50 -1.76 7.65
CA ALA A 121 -22.79 -1.08 7.73
C ALA A 121 -23.10 -0.19 6.51
N GLY A 122 -22.15 0.03 5.60
CA GLY A 122 -22.28 0.99 4.50
C GLY A 122 -22.27 2.46 4.95
N ASP A 123 -21.80 2.75 6.16
CA ASP A 123 -21.71 4.10 6.71
C ASP A 123 -20.38 4.75 6.30
N ASN A 124 -20.36 5.32 5.09
CA ASN A 124 -19.18 5.98 4.54
C ASN A 124 -18.74 7.21 5.35
N GLY A 125 -19.67 7.91 6.01
CA GLY A 125 -19.34 9.09 6.81
C GLY A 125 -18.57 8.72 8.07
N THR A 126 -19.04 7.70 8.79
CA THR A 126 -18.32 7.16 9.96
C THR A 126 -17.01 6.50 9.53
N LEU A 127 -17.01 5.72 8.43
CA LEU A 127 -15.79 5.12 7.87
C LEU A 127 -14.69 6.17 7.62
N GLN A 128 -15.02 7.27 6.93
CA GLN A 128 -14.07 8.35 6.66
C GLN A 128 -13.57 9.00 7.95
N THR A 129 -14.49 9.27 8.90
CA THR A 129 -14.17 9.91 10.17
C THR A 129 -13.18 9.06 10.97
N LYS A 130 -13.42 7.75 11.05
CA LYS A 130 -12.56 6.83 11.81
C LYS A 130 -11.21 6.61 11.16
N LEU A 131 -11.16 6.48 9.85
CA LEU A 131 -9.89 6.41 9.13
C LEU A 131 -9.08 7.71 9.24
N SER A 132 -9.74 8.87 9.28
CA SER A 132 -9.07 10.17 9.49
C SER A 132 -8.50 10.28 10.90
N ALA A 133 -9.28 9.88 11.92
CA ALA A 133 -8.82 9.86 13.30
C ALA A 133 -7.63 8.90 13.52
N ALA A 134 -7.57 7.81 12.76
CA ALA A 134 -6.44 6.87 12.80
C ALA A 134 -5.13 7.45 12.24
N LEU A 135 -5.15 8.57 11.48
CA LEU A 135 -3.93 9.25 11.03
C LEU A 135 -3.33 10.19 12.08
N GLU A 136 -4.10 10.63 13.07
CA GLU A 136 -3.67 11.64 14.05
C GLU A 136 -2.80 11.04 15.18
N ALA A 137 -2.04 9.99 14.85
CA ALA A 137 -1.30 9.18 15.80
C ALA A 137 0.05 9.83 16.21
N GLU A 138 0.16 10.25 17.46
CA GLU A 138 1.33 11.00 17.98
C GLU A 138 2.64 10.19 18.10
N CYS A 139 2.59 8.85 17.99
CA CYS A 139 3.76 8.01 18.23
C CYS A 139 4.92 8.30 17.26
N VAL A 140 4.63 8.49 15.96
CA VAL A 140 5.68 8.73 14.96
C VAL A 140 6.44 10.02 15.28
N ASP A 141 5.72 11.07 15.66
CA ASP A 141 6.32 12.34 16.07
C ASP A 141 7.11 12.20 17.37
N ALA A 142 6.58 11.48 18.36
CA ALA A 142 7.28 11.23 19.62
C ALA A 142 8.60 10.46 19.40
N LEU A 143 8.59 9.42 18.55
CA LEU A 143 9.78 8.64 18.21
C LEU A 143 10.80 9.47 17.41
N SER A 144 10.33 10.24 16.41
CA SER A 144 11.17 11.11 15.59
C SER A 144 11.86 12.19 16.43
N ASN A 145 11.10 12.89 17.29
CA ASN A 145 11.63 13.91 18.19
C ASN A 145 12.62 13.36 19.21
N ALA A 146 12.51 12.07 19.54
CA ALA A 146 13.45 11.36 20.41
C ALA A 146 14.70 10.84 19.68
N GLY A 147 14.78 11.00 18.35
CA GLY A 147 15.92 10.56 17.54
C GLY A 147 15.94 9.05 17.26
N ALA A 148 14.78 8.39 17.27
CA ALA A 148 14.68 6.97 16.92
C ALA A 148 15.09 6.69 15.47
N THR A 149 16.01 5.74 15.28
CA THR A 149 16.39 5.24 13.94
C THR A 149 16.17 3.73 13.80
N PHE A 150 15.40 3.12 14.71
CA PHE A 150 15.26 1.68 14.83
C PHE A 150 13.93 1.14 14.26
N SER A 151 13.85 -0.19 14.11
CA SER A 151 12.77 -0.92 13.42
C SER A 151 11.34 -0.52 13.80
N LEU A 152 11.09 -0.10 15.04
CA LEU A 152 9.75 0.27 15.48
C LEU A 152 9.30 1.62 14.90
N ALA A 153 10.19 2.60 14.79
CA ALA A 153 9.87 3.88 14.17
C ALA A 153 9.51 3.70 12.69
N ASN A 154 10.18 2.77 12.00
CA ASN A 154 9.83 2.40 10.63
C ASN A 154 8.46 1.74 10.55
N LYS A 155 8.13 0.81 11.47
CA LYS A 155 6.81 0.18 11.52
C LYS A 155 5.69 1.17 11.87
N ALA A 156 5.95 2.12 12.78
CA ALA A 156 4.98 3.17 13.12
C ALA A 156 4.71 4.08 11.91
N LYS A 157 5.75 4.48 11.17
CA LYS A 157 5.59 5.22 9.91
C LYS A 157 4.88 4.39 8.83
N GLU A 158 5.17 3.09 8.77
CA GLU A 158 4.47 2.16 7.88
C GLU A 158 2.98 2.08 8.24
N LEU A 159 2.62 2.07 9.52
CA LEU A 159 1.24 2.12 9.98
C LEU A 159 0.53 3.38 9.46
N ASP A 160 1.09 4.56 9.66
CA ASP A 160 0.53 5.82 9.13
C ASP A 160 0.34 5.77 7.61
N THR A 161 1.33 5.23 6.90
CA THR A 161 1.27 5.08 5.43
C THR A 161 0.12 4.17 5.02
N LYS A 162 -0.07 3.04 5.71
CA LYS A 162 -1.17 2.12 5.45
C LYS A 162 -2.54 2.73 5.77
N VAL A 163 -2.67 3.48 6.87
CA VAL A 163 -3.90 4.24 7.18
C VAL A 163 -4.19 5.27 6.08
N SER A 164 -3.17 5.98 5.60
CA SER A 164 -3.31 6.94 4.50
C SER A 164 -3.81 6.27 3.21
N ILE A 165 -3.32 5.06 2.92
CA ILE A 165 -3.79 4.26 1.78
C ILE A 165 -5.27 3.89 1.95
N CYS A 166 -5.71 3.45 3.13
CA CYS A 166 -7.12 3.15 3.41
C CYS A 166 -8.02 4.36 3.09
N LEU A 167 -7.62 5.55 3.52
CA LEU A 167 -8.32 6.80 3.20
C LEU A 167 -8.33 7.11 1.70
N ALA A 168 -7.21 6.92 1.03
CA ALA A 168 -7.09 7.20 -0.39
C ALA A 168 -8.04 6.33 -1.23
N ILE A 169 -8.13 5.03 -0.93
CA ILE A 169 -9.05 4.09 -1.59
C ILE A 169 -10.50 4.50 -1.33
N MET A 170 -10.84 4.82 -0.07
CA MET A 170 -12.19 5.23 0.33
C MET A 170 -12.63 6.53 -0.36
N ALA A 171 -11.79 7.56 -0.34
CA ALA A 171 -12.08 8.85 -0.98
C ALA A 171 -12.20 8.72 -2.51
N GLN A 172 -11.40 7.83 -3.11
CA GLN A 172 -11.51 7.53 -4.53
C GLN A 172 -12.84 6.85 -4.87
N ASN A 173 -13.29 5.90 -4.04
CA ASN A 173 -14.60 5.27 -4.17
C ASN A 173 -15.74 6.30 -4.09
N ASP A 174 -15.70 7.20 -3.12
CA ASP A 174 -16.73 8.24 -2.97
C ASP A 174 -16.83 9.13 -4.22
N THR A 175 -15.68 9.53 -4.78
CA THR A 175 -15.62 10.30 -6.03
C THR A 175 -16.14 9.51 -7.24
N PHE A 176 -15.97 8.19 -7.24
CA PHE A 176 -16.49 7.30 -8.29
C PHE A 176 -18.01 7.22 -8.22
N VAL A 177 -18.57 6.95 -7.04
CA VAL A 177 -20.03 6.88 -6.80
C VAL A 177 -20.72 8.20 -7.20
N HIS A 178 -20.19 9.34 -6.76
CA HIS A 178 -20.75 10.64 -7.12
C HIS A 178 -20.72 10.93 -8.63
N ARG A 179 -19.70 10.44 -9.35
CA ARG A 179 -19.62 10.57 -10.81
C ARG A 179 -20.64 9.69 -11.52
N GLU A 180 -20.84 8.46 -11.07
CA GLU A 180 -21.86 7.56 -11.64
C GLU A 180 -23.27 8.11 -11.44
N LEU A 181 -23.58 8.66 -10.27
CA LEU A 181 -24.88 9.26 -9.97
C LEU A 181 -25.17 10.50 -10.83
N ARG A 182 -24.15 11.30 -11.15
CA ARG A 182 -24.32 12.49 -12.02
C ARG A 182 -24.62 12.15 -13.48
N ASN A 183 -24.20 10.98 -13.94
CA ASN A 183 -24.30 10.56 -15.34
C ASN A 183 -25.56 9.73 -15.63
N ARG A 184 -26.45 9.54 -14.64
CA ARG A 184 -27.75 8.89 -14.78
C ARG A 184 -28.86 9.93 -14.73
#